data_AF-A0A972D533-F1
#
_entry.id   AF-A0A972D533-F1
#
_cell.length_a   1.000
_cell.length_b   1.000
_cell.length_c   1.000
_cell.angle_alpha   90.00
_cell.angle_beta   90.00
_cell.angle_gamma   90.00
#
_symmetry.space_group_name_H-M   'P 1'
#
loop_
_entity.id
_entity.type
_entity.pdbx_description
1 polymer ?
#
loop_
_entity_poly.entity_id
_entity_poly.type
_entity_poly.pdbx_seq_one_letter_code
_entity_poly.pdbx_strand_id
1 'polypeptide(L)'
;MDKERLKPEFFSVAEIVRNSGSNTFQLVFENPANNKKTMFLERVMAGLSLDGATIAYTYDQTLTVAVGQTNNVTVGVIVPSTNLNFGSSENTTLNVGLPTSFSGLVARSVTKHPSGECNLDFQGRIIVPPGTNLLVTIVDNRAPGRIGSLAVTVIWSEALAE
;
A
#
# COMPACT_ATOMS: atom_id res chain seq x y z
N MET A 1 -28.38 -15.87 17.90
CA MET A 1 -27.10 -16.62 17.93
C MET A 1 -26.06 -15.55 17.66
N ASP A 2 -25.75 -14.73 18.66
CA ASP A 2 -25.23 -13.35 18.44
C ASP A 2 -24.08 -13.05 19.40
N LYS A 3 -22.99 -13.78 19.28
CA LYS A 3 -21.71 -13.44 19.90
C LYS A 3 -20.63 -13.70 18.87
N GLU A 4 -19.88 -12.65 18.54
CA GLU A 4 -18.89 -12.54 17.45
C GLU A 4 -19.47 -12.13 16.10
N ARG A 5 -19.99 -10.89 16.04
CA ARG A 5 -19.56 -10.04 14.91
C ARG A 5 -18.03 -10.03 14.95
N LEU A 6 -17.40 -10.83 14.10
CA LEU A 6 -15.96 -11.01 14.07
C LEU A 6 -15.31 -9.64 13.90
N LYS A 7 -14.51 -9.26 14.90
CA LYS A 7 -13.80 -7.98 14.87
C LYS A 7 -12.82 -8.01 13.69
N PRO A 8 -12.65 -6.90 12.95
CA PRO A 8 -11.64 -6.82 11.93
C PRO A 8 -10.24 -7.04 12.54
N GLU A 9 -9.43 -7.86 11.89
CA GLU A 9 -8.01 -8.02 12.19
C GLU A 9 -7.22 -7.00 11.37
N PHE A 10 -6.36 -6.21 12.00
CA PHE A 10 -5.59 -5.15 11.38
C PHE A 10 -4.17 -5.60 11.10
N PHE A 11 -3.69 -5.29 9.92
CA PHE A 11 -2.36 -5.63 9.46
C PHE A 11 -1.66 -4.40 8.90
N SER A 12 -0.34 -4.44 8.91
CA SER A 12 0.49 -3.42 8.31
C SER A 12 1.68 -4.01 7.58
N VAL A 13 2.14 -3.25 6.60
CA VAL A 13 3.43 -3.47 5.96
C VAL A 13 4.16 -2.13 5.88
N ALA A 14 5.46 -2.18 6.12
CA ALA A 14 6.32 -1.00 6.06
C ALA A 14 7.57 -1.32 5.25
N GLU A 15 7.90 -0.45 4.31
CA GLU A 15 9.05 -0.59 3.41
C GLU A 15 9.81 0.72 3.32
N ILE A 16 11.13 0.62 3.19
CA ILE A 16 12.01 1.79 2.99
C ILE A 16 12.87 1.52 1.77
N VAL A 17 12.70 2.36 0.75
CA VAL A 17 13.46 2.27 -0.50
C VAL A 17 14.36 3.48 -0.64
N ARG A 18 15.66 3.27 -0.78
CA ARG A 18 16.64 4.34 -0.98
C ARG A 18 17.19 4.30 -2.39
N ASN A 19 16.95 5.36 -3.16
CA ASN A 19 17.35 5.48 -4.57
C ASN A 19 17.74 6.93 -4.91
N SER A 20 18.37 7.10 -6.08
CA SER A 20 18.59 8.42 -6.70
C SER A 20 17.53 8.69 -7.77
N GLY A 21 17.07 9.95 -7.86
CA GLY A 21 16.06 10.35 -8.84
C GLY A 21 14.67 9.81 -8.57
N SER A 22 13.75 10.05 -9.51
CA SER A 22 12.36 9.61 -9.42
C SER A 22 12.26 8.09 -9.34
N ASN A 23 11.34 7.59 -8.51
CA ASN A 23 11.14 6.16 -8.33
C ASN A 23 9.66 5.81 -8.24
N THR A 24 9.31 4.61 -8.66
CA THR A 24 7.96 4.07 -8.47
C THR A 24 8.05 2.89 -7.52
N PHE A 25 7.40 3.00 -6.37
CA PHE A 25 7.19 1.90 -5.46
C PHE A 25 5.78 1.32 -5.70
N GLN A 26 5.70 0.00 -5.78
CA GLN A 26 4.44 -0.70 -5.98
C GLN A 26 4.32 -1.83 -4.98
N LEU A 27 3.13 -1.93 -4.39
CA LEU A 27 2.77 -3.01 -3.49
C LEU A 27 1.46 -3.61 -3.96
N VAL A 28 1.44 -4.93 -4.13
CA VAL A 28 0.25 -5.68 -4.46
C VAL A 28 -0.26 -6.43 -3.23
N PHE A 29 -1.58 -6.49 -3.12
CA PHE A 29 -2.33 -7.36 -2.23
C PHE A 29 -3.10 -8.34 -3.12
N GLU A 30 -2.61 -9.57 -3.21
CA GLU A 30 -3.32 -10.64 -3.90
C GLU A 30 -4.37 -11.21 -2.96
N ASN A 31 -5.64 -11.11 -3.37
CA ASN A 31 -6.79 -11.60 -2.63
C ASN A 31 -7.47 -12.72 -3.44
N PRO A 32 -7.14 -13.99 -3.17
CA PRO A 32 -7.62 -15.08 -4.01
C PRO A 32 -9.15 -15.27 -3.88
N ALA A 33 -9.79 -15.78 -4.93
CA ALA A 33 -11.26 -15.91 -4.98
C ALA A 33 -11.83 -16.87 -3.91
N ASN A 34 -11.01 -17.79 -3.39
CA ASN A 34 -11.37 -18.70 -2.31
C ASN A 34 -11.11 -18.11 -0.91
N ASN A 35 -10.65 -16.86 -0.82
CA ASN A 35 -10.49 -16.18 0.46
C ASN A 35 -11.87 -15.97 1.11
N LYS A 36 -11.95 -16.20 2.42
CA LYS A 36 -13.17 -16.03 3.21
C LYS A 36 -13.28 -14.65 3.83
N LYS A 37 -12.21 -13.84 3.76
CA LYS A 37 -12.16 -12.50 4.32
C LYS A 37 -12.17 -11.44 3.22
N THR A 38 -12.93 -10.38 3.44
CA THR A 38 -12.87 -9.14 2.68
C THR A 38 -11.76 -8.27 3.24
N MET A 39 -10.96 -7.67 2.36
CA MET A 39 -9.96 -6.68 2.73
C MET A 39 -10.58 -5.28 2.69
N PHE A 40 -10.25 -4.47 3.69
CA PHE A 40 -10.56 -3.06 3.75
C PHE A 40 -9.25 -2.28 3.83
N LEU A 41 -8.93 -1.49 2.80
CA LEU A 41 -7.78 -0.61 2.87
C LEU A 41 -8.10 0.56 3.81
N GLU A 42 -7.31 0.68 4.87
CA GLU A 42 -7.52 1.69 5.91
C GLU A 42 -6.69 2.93 5.65
N ARG A 43 -5.39 2.75 5.37
CA ARG A 43 -4.46 3.88 5.28
C ARG A 43 -3.27 3.59 4.37
N VAL A 44 -2.85 4.61 3.63
CA VAL A 44 -1.57 4.63 2.90
C VAL A 44 -0.78 5.85 3.35
N MET A 45 0.38 5.63 3.93
CA MET A 45 1.33 6.65 4.35
C MET A 45 2.60 6.51 3.54
N ALA A 46 3.18 7.63 3.14
CA ALA A 46 4.52 7.64 2.59
C ALA A 46 5.23 8.96 2.90
N GLY A 47 6.54 8.90 3.01
CA GLY A 47 7.38 10.04 3.35
C GLY A 47 8.69 10.01 2.59
N LEU A 48 9.08 11.15 2.07
CA LEU A 48 10.34 11.38 1.39
C LEU A 48 11.33 12.01 2.36
N SER A 49 12.45 11.32 2.60
CA SER A 49 13.61 11.90 3.27
C SER A 49 14.71 12.12 2.25
N LEU A 50 15.34 13.30 2.27
CA LEU A 50 16.33 13.70 1.27
C LEU A 50 17.70 13.91 1.90
N ASP A 51 18.73 13.37 1.27
CA ASP A 51 20.11 13.55 1.72
C ASP A 51 20.63 14.94 1.33
N GLY A 52 21.54 15.48 2.16
CA GLY A 52 22.14 16.83 2.09
C GLY A 52 22.06 17.51 0.71
N ALA A 53 21.25 18.56 0.62
CA ALA A 53 20.80 19.08 -0.65
C ALA A 53 21.74 20.17 -1.20
N THR A 54 22.58 19.84 -2.18
CA THR A 54 23.20 20.85 -3.09
C THR A 54 22.19 21.41 -4.10
N ILE A 55 21.08 20.70 -4.29
CA ILE A 55 19.96 21.08 -5.17
C ILE A 55 18.87 21.71 -4.29
N ALA A 56 18.28 22.84 -4.68
CA ALA A 56 17.22 23.50 -3.90
C ALA A 56 15.91 22.68 -3.88
N TYR A 57 15.18 22.71 -2.76
CA TYR A 57 13.85 22.08 -2.65
C TYR A 57 12.88 22.79 -3.61
N THR A 58 12.21 22.05 -4.50
CA THR A 58 11.31 22.57 -5.55
C THR A 58 10.04 21.71 -5.62
N TYR A 59 9.03 22.20 -6.36
CA TYR A 59 7.77 21.50 -6.64
C TYR A 59 7.92 20.08 -7.21
N ASP A 60 9.12 19.69 -7.66
CA ASP A 60 9.41 18.35 -8.15
C ASP A 60 9.52 17.31 -7.01
N GLN A 61 9.43 17.70 -5.74
CA GLN A 61 9.47 16.79 -4.60
C GLN A 61 8.08 16.24 -4.22
N THR A 62 7.22 15.99 -5.21
CA THR A 62 5.87 15.50 -4.96
C THR A 62 5.81 13.98 -4.87
N LEU A 63 4.98 13.46 -3.98
CA LEU A 63 4.53 12.07 -4.01
C LEU A 63 3.19 11.98 -4.73
N THR A 64 3.05 11.03 -5.65
CA THR A 64 1.73 10.67 -6.21
C THR A 64 1.37 9.29 -5.71
N VAL A 65 0.23 9.16 -5.04
CA VAL A 65 -0.29 7.89 -4.56
C VAL A 65 -1.49 7.51 -5.40
N ALA A 66 -1.43 6.34 -6.01
CA ALA A 66 -2.53 5.73 -6.74
C ALA A 66 -2.89 4.39 -6.10
N VAL A 67 -4.18 4.18 -5.90
CA VAL A 67 -4.74 2.91 -5.45
C VAL A 67 -5.66 2.41 -6.56
N GLY A 68 -5.46 1.17 -7.00
CA GLY A 68 -6.27 0.59 -8.06
C GLY A 68 -6.51 -0.90 -7.84
N GLN A 69 -7.54 -1.42 -8.50
CA GLN A 69 -7.82 -2.84 -8.54
C GLN A 69 -7.23 -3.44 -9.79
N THR A 70 -6.78 -4.69 -9.72
CA THR A 70 -6.22 -5.41 -10.87
C THR A 70 -6.77 -6.83 -10.94
N ASN A 71 -7.11 -7.27 -12.15
CA ASN A 71 -7.69 -8.59 -12.37
C ASN A 71 -6.64 -9.70 -12.29
N ASN A 72 -5.42 -9.42 -12.78
CA ASN A 72 -4.33 -10.37 -12.81
C ASN A 72 -3.08 -9.73 -12.24
N VAL A 73 -2.44 -10.40 -11.29
CA VAL A 73 -1.16 -9.99 -10.75
C VAL A 73 -0.28 -11.19 -10.49
N THR A 74 1.02 -11.01 -10.64
CA THR A 74 2.02 -11.95 -10.16
C THR A 74 2.80 -11.28 -9.06
N VAL A 75 2.65 -11.79 -7.83
CA VAL A 75 3.45 -11.36 -6.69
C VAL A 75 4.86 -11.94 -6.87
N GLY A 76 5.87 -11.08 -6.88
CA GLY A 76 7.27 -11.49 -7.02
C GLY A 76 7.90 -11.74 -5.66
N VAL A 77 8.23 -10.64 -4.98
CA VAL A 77 8.86 -10.67 -3.66
C VAL A 77 7.79 -10.47 -2.59
N ILE A 78 7.60 -11.47 -1.74
CA ILE A 78 6.68 -11.37 -0.59
C ILE A 78 7.27 -10.38 0.42
N VAL A 79 6.44 -9.44 0.85
CA VAL A 79 6.80 -8.49 1.90
C VAL A 79 6.08 -8.92 3.19
N PRO A 80 6.82 -9.16 4.29
CA PRO A 80 6.21 -9.57 5.56
C PRO A 80 5.19 -8.56 6.08
N SER A 81 4.01 -9.06 6.45
CA SER A 81 2.95 -8.27 7.07
C SER A 81 2.96 -8.47 8.58
N THR A 82 2.73 -7.41 9.33
CA THR A 82 2.67 -7.41 10.80
C THR A 82 1.23 -7.29 11.26
N ASN A 83 0.78 -8.22 12.11
CA ASN A 83 -0.52 -8.11 12.80
C ASN A 83 -0.43 -7.03 13.89
N LEU A 84 -1.35 -6.05 13.84
CA LEU A 84 -1.43 -4.94 14.79
C LEU A 84 -2.35 -5.24 15.99
N ASN A 85 -3.14 -6.32 15.92
CA ASN A 85 -3.98 -6.80 17.01
C ASN A 85 -3.09 -7.52 18.04
N PHE A 86 -2.61 -6.78 19.04
CA PHE A 86 -1.78 -7.33 20.12
C PHE A 86 -2.42 -8.56 20.78
N GLY A 87 -1.73 -9.70 20.73
CA GLY A 87 -2.17 -10.96 21.30
C GLY A 87 -3.00 -11.85 20.38
N SER A 88 -3.30 -11.40 19.16
CA SER A 88 -3.91 -12.23 18.11
C SER A 88 -2.86 -13.12 17.46
N SER A 89 -3.20 -14.40 17.24
CA SER A 89 -2.38 -15.35 16.47
C SER A 89 -2.76 -15.37 14.98
N GLU A 90 -3.72 -14.54 14.56
CA GLU A 90 -4.18 -14.48 13.19
C GLU A 90 -3.09 -13.94 12.26
N ASN A 91 -2.97 -14.56 11.09
CA ASN A 91 -2.13 -14.06 10.02
C ASN A 91 -3.01 -13.48 8.91
N THR A 92 -2.42 -12.58 8.11
CA THR A 92 -3.05 -12.07 6.88
C THR A 92 -3.44 -13.24 5.97
N THR A 93 -4.62 -13.16 5.38
CA THR A 93 -5.07 -14.11 4.36
C THR A 93 -4.59 -13.73 2.96
N LEU A 94 -4.04 -12.52 2.81
CA LEU A 94 -3.53 -11.97 1.55
C LEU A 94 -2.05 -12.31 1.35
N ASN A 95 -1.66 -12.55 0.09
CA ASN A 95 -0.25 -12.48 -0.29
C ASN A 95 0.10 -11.03 -0.61
N VAL A 96 0.93 -10.43 0.23
CA VAL A 96 1.36 -9.04 0.09
C VAL A 96 2.79 -9.01 -0.43
N GLY A 97 3.07 -8.19 -1.45
CA GLY A 97 4.41 -8.15 -1.99
C GLY A 97 4.65 -7.14 -3.11
N LEU A 98 5.83 -7.20 -3.70
CA LEU A 98 6.21 -6.42 -4.86
C LEU A 98 5.79 -7.16 -6.15
N PRO A 99 5.02 -6.54 -7.05
CA PRO A 99 4.57 -7.20 -8.26
C PRO A 99 5.70 -7.34 -9.30
N THR A 100 5.72 -8.44 -10.04
CA THR A 100 6.58 -8.60 -11.25
C THR A 100 5.81 -8.28 -12.53
N SER A 101 4.50 -8.50 -12.53
CA SER A 101 3.60 -8.13 -13.62
C SER A 101 2.18 -7.96 -13.10
N PHE A 102 1.40 -7.07 -13.73
CA PHE A 102 -0.02 -6.92 -13.49
C PHE A 102 -0.72 -6.41 -14.76
N SER A 103 -2.02 -6.62 -14.87
CA SER A 103 -2.83 -6.11 -15.99
C SER A 103 -4.27 -5.79 -15.59
N GLY A 104 -4.97 -5.03 -16.43
CA GLY A 104 -6.35 -4.63 -16.17
C GLY A 104 -6.47 -3.74 -14.93
N LEU A 105 -5.54 -2.80 -14.75
CA LEU A 105 -5.58 -1.85 -13.64
C LEU A 105 -6.75 -0.87 -13.81
N VAL A 106 -7.62 -0.84 -12.81
CA VAL A 106 -8.69 0.15 -12.68
C VAL A 106 -8.36 1.03 -11.48
N ALA A 107 -7.95 2.28 -11.75
CA ALA A 107 -7.65 3.24 -10.69
C ALA A 107 -8.93 3.56 -9.88
N ARG A 108 -8.82 3.46 -8.55
CA ARG A 108 -9.88 3.78 -7.59
C ARG A 108 -9.65 5.12 -6.90
N SER A 109 -8.39 5.48 -6.67
CA SER A 109 -8.00 6.76 -6.09
C SER A 109 -6.63 7.18 -6.65
N VAL A 110 -6.46 8.46 -6.94
CA VAL A 110 -5.17 9.06 -7.30
C VAL A 110 -5.07 10.42 -6.62
N THR A 111 -3.99 10.65 -5.89
CA THR A 111 -3.74 11.91 -5.17
C THR A 111 -2.29 12.32 -5.32
N LYS A 112 -2.04 13.63 -5.45
CA LYS A 112 -0.69 14.21 -5.53
C LYS A 112 -0.44 15.07 -4.31
N HIS A 113 0.68 14.85 -3.63
CA HIS A 113 1.08 15.50 -2.39
C HIS A 113 2.33 16.34 -2.62
N PRO A 114 2.24 17.67 -2.51
CA PRO A 114 3.34 18.58 -2.85
C PRO A 114 4.45 18.64 -1.81
N SER A 115 4.19 18.19 -0.58
CA SER A 115 5.12 18.26 0.56
C SER A 115 6.15 17.13 0.60
N GLY A 116 6.11 16.17 -0.32
CA GLY A 116 6.94 14.96 -0.25
C GLY A 116 6.51 13.99 0.85
N GLU A 117 5.39 14.27 1.52
CA GLU A 117 4.81 13.43 2.56
C GLU A 117 3.32 13.27 2.25
N CYS A 118 2.79 12.07 2.51
CA CYS A 118 1.36 11.82 2.39
C CYS A 118 0.86 10.91 3.51
N ASN A 119 -0.35 11.19 3.96
CA ASN A 119 -1.11 10.32 4.84
C ASN A 119 -2.56 10.30 4.35
N LEU A 120 -2.92 9.23 3.63
CA LEU A 120 -4.26 9.01 3.10
C LEU A 120 -4.99 8.04 4.00
N ASP A 121 -5.97 8.56 4.74
CA ASP A 121 -6.89 7.76 5.54
C ASP A 121 -8.17 7.51 4.75
N PHE A 122 -8.47 6.25 4.50
CA PHE A 122 -9.66 5.81 3.79
C PHE A 122 -10.77 5.37 4.75
N GLN A 123 -10.50 5.17 6.05
CA GLN A 123 -11.47 4.68 7.03
C GLN A 123 -12.26 3.46 6.53
N GLY A 124 -11.55 2.47 5.98
CA GLY A 124 -12.12 1.23 5.41
C GLY A 124 -12.93 1.37 4.11
N ARG A 125 -12.94 2.55 3.47
CA ARG A 125 -13.82 2.81 2.30
C ARG A 125 -13.42 2.11 1.01
N ILE A 126 -12.15 1.73 0.85
CA ILE A 126 -11.73 0.94 -0.30
C ILE A 126 -11.88 -0.53 0.08
N ILE A 127 -13.04 -1.08 -0.28
CA ILE A 127 -13.44 -2.47 -0.04
C ILE A 127 -12.91 -3.33 -1.19
N VAL A 128 -12.21 -4.40 -0.84
CA VAL A 128 -11.59 -5.33 -1.78
C VAL A 128 -12.11 -6.74 -1.48
N PRO A 129 -13.18 -7.17 -2.18
CA PRO A 129 -13.75 -8.49 -1.97
C PRO A 129 -12.79 -9.60 -2.44
N PRO A 130 -12.99 -10.84 -1.97
CA PRO A 130 -12.27 -12.01 -2.48
C PRO A 130 -12.27 -12.07 -4.02
N GLY A 131 -11.14 -12.45 -4.60
CA GLY A 131 -10.93 -12.51 -6.05
C GLY A 131 -10.58 -11.18 -6.72
N THR A 132 -10.53 -10.08 -5.95
CA THR A 132 -10.08 -8.78 -6.45
C THR A 132 -8.72 -8.44 -5.86
N ASN A 133 -7.72 -8.23 -6.70
CA ASN A 133 -6.40 -7.81 -6.21
C ASN A 133 -6.34 -6.28 -6.10
N LEU A 134 -5.57 -5.79 -5.14
CA LEU A 134 -5.32 -4.37 -4.95
C LEU A 134 -3.87 -4.05 -5.30
N LEU A 135 -3.66 -2.93 -5.99
CA LEU A 135 -2.35 -2.36 -6.26
C LEU A 135 -2.28 -0.97 -5.64
N VAL A 136 -1.29 -0.76 -4.79
CA VAL A 136 -0.91 0.55 -4.26
C VAL A 136 0.37 0.97 -4.96
N THR A 137 0.33 2.11 -5.65
CA THR A 137 1.48 2.68 -6.37
C THR A 137 1.81 4.03 -5.76
N ILE A 138 3.06 4.22 -5.34
CA ILE A 138 3.61 5.50 -4.92
C ILE A 138 4.70 5.91 -5.90
N VAL A 139 4.49 7.04 -6.57
CA VAL A 139 5.47 7.65 -7.46
C VAL A 139 6.12 8.81 -6.72
N ASP A 140 7.42 8.66 -6.49
CA ASP A 140 8.32 9.71 -6.06
C ASP A 140 8.83 10.45 -7.29
N ASN A 141 8.50 11.73 -7.39
CA ASN A 141 8.80 12.55 -8.55
C ASN A 141 10.07 13.40 -8.39
N ARG A 142 10.90 13.13 -7.37
CA ARG A 142 12.09 13.96 -7.07
C ARG A 142 12.96 14.21 -8.29
N ALA A 143 13.60 15.38 -8.31
CA ALA A 143 14.52 15.78 -9.36
C ALA A 143 15.62 14.72 -9.62
N PRO A 144 16.05 14.51 -10.87
CA PRO A 144 17.18 13.63 -11.19
C PRO A 144 18.43 13.96 -10.38
N GLY A 145 19.16 12.94 -9.94
CA GLY A 145 20.39 13.10 -9.15
C GLY A 145 20.17 13.42 -7.66
N ARG A 146 18.94 13.70 -7.23
CA ARG A 146 18.62 13.86 -5.81
C ARG A 146 18.54 12.49 -5.12
N ILE A 147 19.35 12.30 -4.09
CA ILE A 147 19.42 11.07 -3.29
C ILE A 147 18.54 11.21 -2.04
N GLY A 148 17.93 10.11 -1.63
CA GLY A 148 17.03 10.09 -0.49
C GLY A 148 16.28 8.76 -0.36
N SER A 149 15.47 8.65 0.67
CA SER A 149 14.69 7.47 1.02
C SER A 149 13.20 7.74 0.92
N LEU A 150 12.45 6.81 0.33
CA LEU A 150 11.00 6.75 0.38
C LEU A 150 10.63 5.71 1.43
N ALA A 151 9.99 6.15 2.51
CA ALA A 151 9.34 5.24 3.47
C ALA A 151 7.86 5.11 3.09
N VAL A 152 7.33 3.89 3.09
CA VAL A 152 5.93 3.58 2.79
C VAL A 152 5.37 2.73 3.92
N THR A 153 4.13 3.00 4.32
CA THR A 153 3.38 2.13 5.23
C THR A 153 1.96 2.01 4.73
N VAL A 154 1.47 0.78 4.62
CA VAL A 154 0.08 0.50 4.25
C VAL A 154 -0.56 -0.28 5.38
N ILE A 155 -1.76 0.13 5.77
CA ILE A 155 -2.58 -0.50 6.81
C ILE A 155 -3.90 -0.95 6.18
N TRP A 156 -4.29 -2.17 6.47
CA TRP A 156 -5.58 -2.73 6.06
C TRP A 156 -6.18 -3.54 7.20
N SER A 157 -7.46 -3.84 7.06
CA SER A 157 -8.14 -4.81 7.90
C SER A 157 -8.77 -5.93 7.10
N GLU A 158 -8.94 -7.08 7.73
CA GLU A 158 -9.62 -8.25 7.16
C GLU A 158 -10.78 -8.66 8.07
N ALA A 159 -11.95 -8.86 7.49
CA ALA A 159 -13.13 -9.39 8.18
C ALA A 159 -13.84 -10.42 7.29
N LEU A 160 -14.58 -11.36 7.88
CA LEU A 160 -15.33 -12.35 7.07
C LEU A 160 -16.27 -11.64 6.10
N ALA A 161 -16.30 -12.13 4.86
CA ALA A 161 -17.30 -11.73 3.88
C ALA A 161 -18.67 -12.29 4.31
N GLU A 162 -19.69 -11.42 4.38
CA GLU A 162 -21.09 -11.83 4.56
C GLU A 162 -21.65 -12.56 3.33
#